data_AF-A0A4Q2V0N1-F1
#
_entry.id   AF-A0A4Q2V0N1-F1
#
_cell.length_a   1.000
_cell.length_b   1.000
_cell.length_c   1.000
_cell.angle_alpha   90.00
_cell.angle_beta   90.00
_cell.angle_gamma   90.00
#
_symmetry.space_group_name_H-M   'P 1'
#
loop_
_entity.id
_entity.type
_entity.pdbx_description
1 polymer ?
#
loop_
_entity_poly.entity_id
_entity_poly.type
_entity_poly.pdbx_seq_one_letter_code
_entity_poly.pdbx_strand_id
1 'polypeptide(L)' 'MKPTSSLLLIAHMAGAVLALAGDGAKCELNIDCLSGYCMPRTGSEEYVCWGARRKG' A
#
# COMPACT_ATOMS: atom_id res chain seq x y z
N MET A 1 3.25 42.53 -24.00
CA MET A 1 3.71 41.45 -23.10
C MET A 1 2.49 40.66 -22.67
N LYS A 2 2.32 39.43 -23.15
CA LYS A 2 1.19 38.54 -22.81
C LYS A 2 1.65 37.70 -21.61
N PRO A 3 0.96 37.69 -20.46
CA PRO A 3 1.25 36.69 -19.45
C PRO A 3 0.78 35.36 -20.01
N THR A 4 1.73 34.54 -20.45
CA THR A 4 1.56 33.11 -20.69
C THR A 4 0.99 32.51 -19.41
N SER A 5 -0.31 32.30 -19.43
CA SER A 5 -1.05 31.63 -18.37
C SER A 5 -0.74 30.14 -18.47
N SER A 6 0.46 29.79 -18.02
CA SER A 6 0.84 28.41 -17.74
C SER A 6 0.10 27.99 -16.48
N LEU A 7 -1.21 27.72 -16.59
CA LEU A 7 -1.91 26.91 -15.59
C LEU A 7 -1.36 25.48 -15.69
N LEU A 8 -0.21 25.30 -15.04
CA LEU A 8 0.06 24.25 -14.06
C LEU A 8 -0.70 22.95 -14.34
N LEU A 9 -0.11 22.13 -15.21
CA LEU A 9 -0.28 20.67 -15.30
C LEU A 9 0.20 19.98 -14.00
N ILE A 10 -0.34 20.36 -12.85
CA ILE A 10 0.03 19.77 -11.57
C ILE A 10 -1.21 19.19 -10.92
N ALA A 11 -1.43 17.89 -11.13
CA ALA A 11 -1.82 16.95 -10.08
C ALA A 11 -2.09 15.53 -10.65
N HIS A 12 -1.15 14.95 -11.40
CA HIS A 12 -1.15 13.49 -11.65
C HIS A 12 -0.43 12.72 -10.54
N MET A 13 -0.28 13.33 -9.35
CA MET A 13 0.37 12.71 -8.20
C MET A 13 -0.63 12.47 -7.07
N ALA A 14 -1.85 12.06 -7.39
CA ALA A 14 -2.52 11.08 -6.55
C ALA A 14 -1.84 9.74 -6.85
N GLY A 15 -0.58 9.63 -6.41
CA GLY A 15 0.10 8.36 -6.30
C GLY A 15 -0.87 7.43 -5.61
N ALA A 16 -1.00 6.22 -6.15
CA ALA A 16 -1.75 5.15 -5.55
C ALA A 16 -1.52 5.22 -4.04
N VAL A 17 -2.52 5.74 -3.32
CA VAL A 17 -2.68 5.41 -1.92
C VAL A 17 -3.01 3.94 -2.03
N LEU A 18 -1.98 3.10 -2.10
CA LEU A 18 -2.11 1.70 -1.72
C LEU A 18 -2.70 1.83 -0.33
N ALA A 19 -4.01 1.65 -0.24
CA ALA A 19 -4.71 1.57 1.03
C ALA A 19 -4.07 0.36 1.71
N LEU A 20 -3.03 0.64 2.50
CA LEU A 20 -2.17 -0.36 3.10
C LEU A 20 -3.09 -1.31 3.87
N ALA A 21 -3.07 -2.55 3.45
CA ALA A 21 -3.99 -3.58 3.89
C ALA A 21 -3.68 -3.96 5.35
N GLY A 22 -4.75 -4.13 6.11
CA GLY A 22 -4.66 -4.52 7.52
C GLY A 22 -4.29 -6.00 7.68
N ASP A 23 -3.99 -6.39 8.91
CA ASP A 23 -3.59 -7.76 9.24
C ASP A 23 -4.63 -8.80 8.77
N GLY A 24 -4.14 -9.88 8.14
CA GLY A 24 -4.96 -10.95 7.59
C GLY A 24 -5.50 -10.70 6.18
N ALA A 25 -5.39 -9.48 5.65
CA ALA A 25 -5.70 -9.19 4.25
C ALA A 25 -4.69 -9.85 3.31
N LYS A 26 -5.14 -10.26 2.12
CA LYS A 26 -4.24 -10.78 1.08
C LYS A 26 -3.27 -9.72 0.62
N CYS A 27 -2.03 -10.14 0.37
CA CYS A 27 -0.96 -9.27 -0.13
C CYS A 27 -0.09 -10.03 -1.12
N GLU A 28 0.58 -9.28 -1.99
CA GLU A 28 1.59 -9.80 -2.91
C GLU A 28 2.97 -9.27 -2.54
N LEU A 29 3.03 -8.02 -2.06
CA LEU A 29 4.24 -7.32 -1.65
C LEU A 29 4.12 -6.81 -0.22
N ASN A 30 5.26 -6.67 0.46
CA ASN A 30 5.34 -6.09 1.80
C ASN A 30 4.77 -4.67 1.88
N ILE A 31 4.91 -3.89 0.80
CA ILE A 31 4.40 -2.52 0.70
C ILE A 31 2.88 -2.46 0.63
N ASP A 32 2.21 -3.59 0.37
CA ASP A 32 0.75 -3.66 0.36
C ASP A 32 0.21 -3.65 1.78
N CYS A 33 1.04 -3.99 2.78
CA CYS A 33 0.61 -4.20 4.16
C CYS A 33 0.96 -3.00 5.05
N LEU A 34 0.00 -2.57 5.88
CA LEU A 34 0.23 -1.50 6.87
C LEU A 34 1.35 -1.84 7.86
N SER A 35 1.51 -3.14 8.15
CA SER A 35 2.58 -3.65 8.98
C SER A 35 3.95 -3.68 8.30
N GLY A 36 4.00 -3.57 6.96
CA GLY A 36 5.19 -3.80 6.15
C GLY A 36 5.59 -5.26 5.98
N TYR A 37 4.75 -6.21 6.40
CA TYR A 37 5.04 -7.65 6.33
C TYR A 37 3.93 -8.40 5.60
N CYS A 38 4.26 -8.93 4.42
CA CYS A 38 3.45 -9.87 3.66
C CYS A 38 4.04 -11.28 3.79
N MET A 39 3.29 -12.19 4.40
CA MET A 39 3.85 -13.49 4.81
C MET A 39 2.85 -14.63 4.56
N PRO A 40 3.34 -15.86 4.38
CA PRO A 40 2.48 -16.99 4.10
C PRO A 40 1.58 -17.29 5.30
N ARG A 41 0.28 -17.46 5.06
CA ARG A 41 -0.67 -17.92 6.05
C ARG A 41 -0.46 -19.42 6.30
N THR A 42 -0.16 -19.80 7.54
CA THR A 42 0.08 -21.19 7.95
C THR A 42 -1.01 -22.13 7.43
N GLY A 43 -0.61 -23.17 6.70
CA GLY A 43 -1.53 -24.18 6.14
C GLY A 43 -2.24 -23.76 4.85
N SER A 44 -1.81 -22.66 4.20
CA SER A 44 -2.32 -22.22 2.91
C SER A 44 -1.19 -21.69 2.02
N GLU A 45 -1.42 -21.63 0.71
CA GLU A 45 -0.52 -21.00 -0.26
C GLU A 45 -0.71 -19.47 -0.35
N GLU A 46 -1.63 -18.92 0.46
CA GLU A 46 -1.98 -17.51 0.43
C GLU A 46 -1.00 -16.68 1.28
N TYR A 47 -0.57 -15.54 0.75
CA TYR A 47 0.18 -14.54 1.49
C TYR A 47 -0.77 -13.50 2.07
N VAL A 48 -0.56 -13.16 3.33
CA VAL A 48 -1.38 -12.18 4.05
C VAL A 48 -0.54 -11.22 4.85
N CYS A 49 -1.08 -10.03 5.08
CA CYS A 49 -0.46 -9.02 5.91
C CYS A 49 -0.36 -9.52 7.35
N TRP A 50 0.85 -9.54 7.89
CA TRP A 50 1.09 -9.97 9.26
C TRP A 50 1.42 -8.77 10.13
N GLY A 51 0.57 -8.49 11.10
CA GLY A 51 0.85 -7.49 12.11
C GLY A 51 1.80 -8.04 13.15
N ALA A 52 2.70 -7.19 13.65
CA ALA A 52 3.57 -7.49 14.79
C ALA A 52 2.81 -7.78 16.11
N ARG A 53 1.49 -7.99 16.07
CA ARG A 53 0.57 -8.19 17.20
C ARG A 53 0.25 -9.65 17.52
N ARG A 54 1.01 -10.63 17.04
CA ARG A 54 1.00 -12.00 17.60
C ARG A 54 1.96 -12.08 18.79
N LYS A 55 1.69 -11.31 19.86
CA LYS A 55 2.32 -11.53 21.16
C LYS A 55 1.30 -12.27 22.02
N GLY A 56 1.42 -13.60 22.10
CA GLY A 56 0.60 -14.49 22.93
C GLY A 56 -0.31 -15.38 22.11
#